data_AF-A0A7C2SFF0-F1
#
_entry.id   AF-A0A7C2SFF0-F1
#
_cell.length_a   1.000
_cell.length_b   1.000
_cell.length_c   1.000
_cell.angle_alpha   90.00
_cell.angle_beta   90.00
_cell.angle_gamma   90.00
#
_symmetry.space_group_name_H-M   'P 1'
#
loop_
_entity.id
_entity.type
_entity.pdbx_description
1 polymer ?
#
loop_
_entity_poly.entity_id
_entity_poly.type
_entity_poly.pdbx_seq_one_letter_code
_entity_poly.pdbx_strand_id
1 'polypeptide(L)'
;MNKREDSEISYEILAYLAENPDAGDTMEGIVEWWLLEQKIKRETGRVREALKMLVEKDLVQERGGKSLRTYYRINQSKYEEIKELLKARSK
;
A
#
# COMPACT_ATOMS: atom_id res chain seq x y z
N MET A 1 13.98 20.26 -14.85
CA MET A 1 14.23 18.82 -14.64
C MET A 1 15.06 18.68 -13.38
N ASN A 2 14.50 18.03 -12.36
CA ASN A 2 15.12 17.92 -11.05
C ASN A 2 16.08 16.71 -11.07
N LYS A 3 17.39 16.97 -11.27
CA LYS A 3 18.44 15.95 -11.41
C LYS A 3 18.45 14.85 -10.32
N ARG A 4 17.84 15.12 -9.16
CA ARG A 4 17.74 14.16 -8.05
C ARG A 4 16.71 13.07 -8.32
N GLU A 5 15.54 13.45 -8.84
CA GLU A 5 14.45 12.52 -9.17
C GLU A 5 14.85 11.59 -10.33
N ASP A 6 15.53 12.15 -11.35
CA ASP A 6 16.07 11.38 -12.48
C ASP A 6 17.14 10.35 -12.02
N SER A 7 17.89 10.69 -10.98
CA SER A 7 18.89 9.78 -10.40
C SER A 7 18.24 8.67 -9.57
N GLU A 8 17.19 8.98 -8.80
CA GLU A 8 16.50 8.00 -7.95
C GLU A 8 15.87 6.91 -8.81
N ILE A 9 15.10 7.28 -9.85
CA ILE A 9 14.43 6.30 -10.73
C ILE A 9 15.43 5.39 -11.47
N SER A 10 16.62 5.89 -11.79
CA SER A 10 17.67 5.10 -12.45
C SER A 10 18.20 3.97 -11.55
N TYR A 11 18.44 4.25 -10.26
CA TYR A 11 18.88 3.21 -9.30
C TYR A 11 17.80 2.17 -9.04
N GLU A 12 16.57 2.65 -9.01
CA GLU A 12 15.37 1.87 -8.78
C GLU A 12 15.16 0.86 -9.95
N ILE A 13 15.29 1.31 -11.20
CA ILE A 13 15.29 0.43 -12.39
C ILE A 13 16.47 -0.55 -12.37
N LEU A 14 17.66 -0.12 -11.97
CA LEU A 14 18.82 -1.02 -11.87
C LEU A 14 18.61 -2.11 -10.82
N ALA A 15 17.98 -1.80 -9.68
CA ALA A 15 17.65 -2.78 -8.66
C ALA A 15 16.67 -3.84 -9.20
N TYR A 16 15.66 -3.43 -9.99
CA TYR A 16 14.73 -4.36 -10.64
C TYR A 16 15.44 -5.37 -11.54
N LEU A 17 16.25 -4.87 -12.48
CA LEU A 17 16.91 -5.69 -13.48
C LEU A 17 17.98 -6.57 -12.84
N ALA A 18 18.59 -6.13 -11.73
CA ALA A 18 19.51 -6.95 -10.95
C ALA A 18 18.81 -8.10 -10.22
N GLU A 19 17.59 -7.89 -9.71
CA GLU A 19 16.77 -8.95 -9.10
C GLU A 19 16.21 -9.93 -10.14
N ASN A 20 16.04 -9.48 -11.40
CA ASN A 20 15.50 -10.25 -12.51
C ASN A 20 16.43 -10.19 -13.74
N PRO A 21 17.64 -10.76 -13.68
CA PRO A 21 18.67 -10.58 -14.71
C PRO A 21 18.29 -11.15 -16.09
N ASP A 22 17.36 -12.11 -16.13
CA ASP A 22 16.83 -12.70 -17.36
C ASP A 22 15.54 -12.02 -17.85
N ALA A 23 15.09 -10.94 -17.19
CA ALA A 23 13.91 -10.19 -17.62
C ALA A 23 14.21 -9.44 -18.92
N GLY A 24 13.78 -10.01 -20.04
CA GLY A 24 13.71 -9.33 -21.34
C GLY A 24 12.51 -8.38 -21.40
N ASP A 25 12.35 -7.52 -20.40
CA ASP A 25 11.16 -6.71 -20.20
C ASP A 25 11.16 -5.46 -21.11
N THR A 26 9.97 -4.99 -21.48
CA THR A 26 9.84 -3.73 -22.23
C THR A 26 9.79 -2.53 -21.28
N MET A 27 9.89 -1.31 -21.80
CA MET A 27 9.68 -0.10 -20.99
C MET A 27 8.31 -0.14 -20.28
N GLU A 28 7.27 -0.56 -21.00
CA GLU A 28 5.91 -0.68 -20.46
C GLU A 28 5.84 -1.74 -19.37
N GLY A 29 6.50 -2.89 -19.52
CA GLY A 29 6.50 -3.93 -18.49
C GLY A 29 7.31 -3.56 -17.24
N ILE A 30 8.43 -2.83 -17.39
CA ILE A 30 9.15 -2.22 -16.26
C ILE A 30 8.25 -1.21 -15.53
N VAL A 31 7.48 -0.41 -16.26
CA VAL A 31 6.55 0.57 -15.65
C VAL A 31 5.37 -0.12 -14.98
N GLU A 32 4.77 -1.13 -15.61
CA GLU A 32 3.56 -1.79 -15.12
C GLU A 32 3.83 -2.70 -13.93
N TRP A 33 4.86 -3.55 -13.98
CA TRP A 33 5.07 -4.57 -12.94
C TRP A 33 5.94 -4.07 -11.81
N TRP A 34 7.08 -3.48 -12.13
CA TRP A 34 8.07 -3.15 -11.11
C TRP A 34 7.67 -1.92 -10.28
N LEU A 35 7.12 -0.86 -10.87
CA LEU A 35 6.64 0.30 -10.08
C LEU A 35 5.43 -0.06 -9.22
N LEU A 36 4.51 -0.91 -9.71
CA LEU A 36 3.39 -1.39 -8.89
C LEU A 36 3.89 -2.27 -7.75
N GLU A 37 4.83 -3.20 -8.00
CA GLU A 37 5.37 -4.08 -6.97
C GLU A 37 6.13 -3.30 -5.90
N GLN A 38 7.02 -2.37 -6.28
CA GLN A 38 7.75 -1.53 -5.33
C GLN A 38 6.79 -0.65 -4.51
N LYS A 39 5.78 -0.08 -5.16
CA LYS A 39 4.73 0.67 -4.47
C LYS A 39 3.95 -0.24 -3.51
N ILE A 40 3.58 -1.45 -3.91
CA ILE A 40 2.90 -2.42 -3.04
C ILE A 40 3.78 -2.77 -1.83
N LYS A 41 5.06 -3.09 -2.04
CA LYS A 41 6.02 -3.39 -0.95
C LYS A 41 6.10 -2.24 0.05
N ARG A 42 6.29 -1.01 -0.44
CA ARG A 42 6.37 0.21 0.39
C ARG A 42 5.06 0.51 1.13
N GLU A 43 3.92 0.41 0.44
CA GLU A 43 2.62 0.75 1.02
C GLU A 43 2.10 -0.34 1.97
N THR A 44 2.50 -1.61 1.81
CA THR A 44 2.05 -2.72 2.68
C THR A 44 2.35 -2.46 4.16
N GLY A 45 3.55 -1.94 4.48
CA GLY A 45 3.91 -1.59 5.86
C GLY A 45 3.02 -0.47 6.42
N ARG A 46 2.78 0.57 5.61
CA ARG A 46 1.93 1.71 5.99
C ARG A 46 0.47 1.30 6.18
N VAL A 47 -0.06 0.44 5.31
CA VAL A 47 -1.42 -0.11 5.41
C VAL A 47 -1.56 -0.98 6.66
N ARG A 48 -0.55 -1.81 7.00
CA ARG A 48 -0.56 -2.63 8.21
C ARG A 48 -0.66 -1.77 9.47
N GLU A 49 0.17 -0.73 9.58
CA GLU A 49 0.15 0.15 10.74
C GLU A 49 -1.16 0.96 10.82
N ALA A 50 -1.67 1.43 9.68
CA ALA A 50 -2.96 2.10 9.62
C ALA A 50 -4.11 1.19 10.08
N LEU A 51 -4.14 -0.07 9.62
CA LEU A 51 -5.14 -1.05 10.05
C LEU A 51 -5.04 -1.34 11.54
N LYS A 52 -3.82 -1.50 12.08
CA LYS A 52 -3.59 -1.69 13.51
C LYS A 52 -4.18 -0.53 14.33
N MET A 53 -3.86 0.72 13.97
CA MET A 53 -4.41 1.90 14.65
C MET A 53 -5.94 1.98 14.57
N LEU A 54 -6.53 1.61 13.42
CA LEU A 54 -7.99 1.62 13.24
C LEU A 54 -8.68 0.52 14.05
N VAL A 55 -8.02 -0.62 14.26
CA VAL A 55 -8.48 -1.70 15.12
C VAL A 55 -8.37 -1.31 16.60
N GLU A 56 -7.26 -0.69 17.01
CA GLU A 56 -7.08 -0.16 18.37
C GLU A 56 -8.14 0.89 18.75
N LYS A 57 -8.60 1.68 17.76
CA LYS A 57 -9.69 2.67 17.92
C LYS A 57 -11.10 2.08 17.81
N ASP A 58 -11.23 0.76 17.61
CA ASP A 58 -12.50 0.06 17.41
C ASP A 58 -13.32 0.56 16.20
N LEU A 59 -12.69 1.29 15.26
CA LEU A 59 -13.32 1.77 14.03
C LEU A 59 -13.35 0.68 12.95
N VAL A 60 -12.36 -0.20 12.97
CA VAL A 60 -12.25 -1.39 12.11
C VAL A 60 -12.18 -2.63 12.99
N GLN A 61 -12.87 -3.69 12.60
CA GLN A 61 -12.81 -4.99 13.25
C GLN A 61 -11.96 -5.93 12.42
N GLU A 62 -10.99 -6.55 13.08
CA GLU A 62 -10.26 -7.71 12.56
C GLU A 62 -11.08 -8.99 12.79
N ARG A 63 -11.19 -9.83 11.76
CA ARG A 63 -11.87 -11.13 11.82
C ARG A 63 -10.90 -12.20 11.30
N GLY A 64 -10.48 -13.09 12.19
CA GLY A 64 -9.76 -14.30 11.81
C GLY A 64 -10.68 -15.22 11.00
N GLY A 65 -10.29 -15.54 9.77
CA GLY A 65 -10.97 -16.57 8.97
C GLY A 65 -10.63 -17.97 9.48
N LYS A 66 -11.40 -18.98 9.06
CA LYS A 66 -11.01 -20.41 9.18
C LYS A 66 -9.79 -20.75 8.31
N SER A 67 -9.45 -19.89 7.36
CA SER A 67 -8.20 -19.93 6.60
C SER A 67 -7.21 -18.91 7.20
N LEU A 68 -5.92 -19.06 6.91
CA LEU A 68 -4.82 -18.16 7.30
C LEU A 68 -4.96 -16.68 6.85
N ARG A 69 -6.13 -16.25 6.38
CA ARG A 69 -6.41 -14.88 5.95
C ARG A 69 -7.21 -14.14 7.03
N THR A 70 -6.65 -13.03 7.47
CA THR A 70 -7.34 -12.01 8.25
C THR A 70 -8.23 -11.16 7.35
N TYR A 71 -9.47 -10.91 7.79
CA TYR A 71 -10.39 -9.98 7.13
C TYR A 71 -10.60 -8.74 8.00
N TYR A 72 -10.72 -7.58 7.36
CA TYR A 72 -10.99 -6.31 8.02
C TYR A 72 -12.34 -5.76 7.56
N ARG A 73 -13.14 -5.28 8.49
CA ARG A 73 -14.45 -4.65 8.19
C ARG A 73 -14.67 -3.44 9.08
N ILE A 74 -15.44 -2.46 8.61
CA ILE A 74 -15.88 -1.34 9.47
C ILE A 74 -16.65 -1.89 10.68
N ASN A 75 -16.41 -1.31 11.85
CA ASN A 75 -17.27 -1.54 12.99
C ASN A 75 -18.60 -0.81 12.81
N GLN A 76 -19.67 -1.57 12.62
CA GLN A 76 -21.00 -1.03 12.35
C GLN A 76 -21.56 -0.20 13.51
N SER A 77 -21.17 -0.49 14.76
CA SER A 77 -21.60 0.33 15.91
C SER A 77 -20.96 1.72 15.93
N LYS A 78 -19.83 1.90 15.22
CA LYS A 78 -19.07 3.16 15.11
C LYS A 78 -19.33 3.90 13.81
N TYR A 79 -20.29 3.46 13.01
CA TYR A 79 -20.48 3.96 11.65
C TYR A 79 -20.75 5.47 11.59
N GLU A 80 -21.56 6.02 12.51
CA GLU A 80 -21.83 7.46 12.55
C GLU A 80 -20.59 8.27 13.01
N GLU A 81 -19.79 7.76 13.95
CA GLU A 81 -18.51 8.36 14.33
C GLU A 81 -17.54 8.41 13.13
N ILE A 82 -17.46 7.32 12.37
CA ILE A 82 -16.63 7.23 11.16
C ILE A 82 -17.09 8.24 10.11
N LYS A 83 -18.40 8.39 9.88
CA LYS A 83 -18.93 9.39 8.95
C LYS A 83 -18.54 10.81 9.36
N GLU A 84 -18.64 11.16 10.64
CA GLU A 84 -18.27 12.49 11.11
C GLU A 84 -16.76 12.75 10.96
N LEU A 85 -15.92 11.75 11.25
CA LEU A 85 -14.47 11.84 10.99
C LEU A 85 -14.15 12.06 9.50
N LEU A 86 -14.86 11.39 8.59
CA LEU A 86 -14.68 11.56 7.14
C LEU A 86 -15.15 12.94 6.66
N LYS A 87 -16.25 13.47 7.20
CA LYS A 87 -16.72 14.83 6.89
C LYS A 87 -15.74 15.91 7.35
N ALA A 88 -15.16 15.75 8.54
CA ALA A 88 -14.22 16.70 9.12
C ALA A 88 -12.90 16.81 8.32
N ARG A 89 -12.50 15.75 7.61
CA ARG A 89 -11.29 15.71 6.79
C ARG A 89 -11.46 16.27 5.37
N SER A 90 -12.69 16.40 4.89
CA SER A 90 -13.00 16.93 3.55
C SER A 90 -13.20 18.46 3.53
N LYS A 91 -12.98 19.14 4.66
CA LYS A 91 -12.92 20.60 4.79
C LYS A 91 -11.46 21.04 4.93
#